data_AF-A0A319AXR9-F1
#
_entry.id   AF-A0A319AXR9-F1
#
_cell.length_a   1.000
_cell.length_b   1.000
_cell.length_c   1.000
_cell.angle_alpha   90.00
_cell.angle_beta   90.00
_cell.angle_gamma   90.00
#
_symmetry.space_group_name_H-M   'P 1'
#
loop_
_entity.id
_entity.type
_entity.pdbx_description
1 polymer ?
#
loop_
_entity_poly.entity_id
_entity_poly.type
_entity_poly.pdbx_seq_one_letter_code
_entity_poly.pdbx_strand_id
1 'polypeptide(L)'
;MTNFIFCGSDADFCIDGDMHNLWALGVARIDAVRAVKDEETAYPYRDITAHVILTFAYDDASLSQPVNDLASRWISRYNATSGFDRLQVYVSYAHGTEGLDAWYGAEKLPRLLELKKWYPKGLFVYNNGLPVGN
;
A
#
# COMPACT_ATOMS: atom_id res chain seq x y z
N MET A 1 1.20 -37.19 -4.72
CA MET A 1 1.97 -35.98 -4.36
C MET A 1 0.97 -35.01 -3.77
N THR A 2 1.23 -34.54 -2.55
CA THR A 2 0.25 -33.78 -1.77
C THR A 2 0.34 -32.32 -2.16
N ASN A 3 -0.70 -31.81 -2.83
CA ASN A 3 -0.83 -30.39 -3.15
C ASN A 3 -1.06 -29.62 -1.84
N PHE A 4 -0.16 -28.68 -1.51
CA PHE A 4 -0.38 -27.77 -0.40
C PHE A 4 -1.15 -26.55 -0.93
N ILE A 5 -2.46 -26.52 -0.67
CA ILE A 5 -3.35 -25.40 -0.96
C ILE A 5 -3.45 -24.59 0.33
N PHE A 6 -2.88 -23.38 0.37
CA PHE A 6 -3.14 -22.44 1.46
C PHE A 6 -4.23 -21.46 1.04
N CYS A 7 -5.46 -21.76 1.43
CA CYS A 7 -6.57 -20.81 1.42
C CYS A 7 -6.37 -19.79 2.54
N GLY A 8 -6.46 -18.49 2.22
CA GLY A 8 -6.81 -17.49 3.23
C GLY A 8 -8.19 -17.79 3.82
N SER A 9 -8.50 -17.23 4.99
CA SER A 9 -9.60 -17.64 5.89
C SER A 9 -11.01 -17.82 5.27
N ASP A 10 -11.25 -17.33 4.05
CA ASP A 10 -12.44 -17.63 3.25
C ASP A 10 -11.98 -18.16 1.87
N ALA A 11 -12.26 -19.44 1.58
CA ALA A 11 -11.74 -20.20 0.44
C ALA A 11 -12.37 -19.87 -0.94
N ASP A 12 -12.64 -18.61 -1.25
CA ASP A 12 -13.39 -18.20 -2.45
C ASP A 12 -12.52 -17.97 -3.70
N PHE A 13 -11.19 -18.14 -3.64
CA PHE A 13 -10.35 -17.95 -4.82
C PHE A 13 -9.03 -18.74 -4.75
N CYS A 14 -8.89 -19.72 -5.65
CA CYS A 14 -7.64 -20.39 -5.99
C CYS A 14 -7.28 -20.01 -7.44
N ILE A 15 -6.04 -19.57 -7.68
CA ILE A 15 -5.49 -19.52 -9.04
C ILE A 15 -4.89 -20.90 -9.30
N ASP A 16 -5.51 -21.69 -10.17
CA ASP A 16 -4.93 -22.92 -10.69
C ASP A 16 -3.80 -22.57 -11.66
N GLY A 17 -2.61 -23.15 -11.49
CA GLY A 17 -1.55 -22.97 -12.50
C GLY A 17 -0.14 -23.22 -12.03
N ASP A 18 0.39 -22.45 -11.08
CA ASP A 18 1.82 -22.50 -10.74
C ASP A 18 2.14 -22.15 -9.27
N MET A 19 3.28 -22.66 -8.81
CA MET A 19 3.71 -22.66 -7.41
C MET A 19 4.16 -21.29 -6.91
N HIS A 20 3.27 -20.45 -6.36
CA HIS A 20 3.74 -19.30 -5.57
C HIS A 20 2.86 -18.97 -4.38
N ASN A 21 3.41 -19.21 -3.18
CA ASN A 21 2.74 -18.97 -1.90
C ASN A 21 3.65 -18.25 -0.89
N LEU A 22 4.44 -17.27 -1.35
CA LEU A 22 5.01 -16.28 -0.44
C LEU A 22 4.13 -15.03 -0.41
N TRP A 23 3.13 -15.06 0.47
CA TRP A 23 2.61 -13.84 1.07
C TRP A 23 3.37 -13.63 2.38
N ALA A 24 4.08 -12.51 2.50
CA ALA A 24 4.82 -12.17 3.70
C ALA A 24 4.10 -11.06 4.45
N LEU A 25 3.37 -11.41 5.50
CA LEU A 25 2.88 -10.43 6.46
C LEU A 25 4.04 -9.99 7.35
N GLY A 26 4.68 -8.87 6.99
CA GLY A 26 5.73 -8.25 7.80
C GLY A 26 5.15 -7.29 8.85
N VAL A 27 4.94 -7.76 10.08
CA VAL A 27 4.53 -6.88 11.21
C VAL A 27 5.76 -6.25 11.84
N ALA A 28 6.05 -5.00 11.48
CA ALA A 28 7.03 -4.18 12.21
C ALA A 28 6.34 -3.44 13.36
N ARG A 29 6.89 -3.53 14.59
CA ARG A 29 6.49 -2.63 15.68
C ARG A 29 7.01 -1.24 15.40
N ILE A 30 6.15 -0.25 15.57
CA ILE A 30 6.44 1.13 15.21
C ILE A 30 6.47 2.07 16.42
N ASP A 31 6.69 1.56 17.63
CA ASP A 31 6.64 2.35 18.86
C ASP A 31 7.57 3.58 18.82
N ALA A 32 8.76 3.44 18.23
CA ALA A 32 9.68 4.57 18.01
C ALA A 32 9.16 5.57 16.96
N VAL A 33 8.45 5.10 15.94
CA VAL A 33 7.80 5.95 14.92
C VAL A 33 6.61 6.70 15.53
N ARG A 34 5.86 6.05 16.41
CA ARG A 34 4.75 6.62 17.20
C ARG A 34 5.18 7.74 18.15
N ALA A 35 6.41 7.67 18.65
CA ALA A 35 6.93 8.63 19.61
C ALA A 35 7.22 10.03 19.01
N VAL A 36 7.37 10.11 17.69
CA VAL A 36 7.55 11.38 16.96
C VAL A 36 6.18 11.98 16.68
N LYS A 37 6.01 13.30 16.83
CA LYS A 37 4.72 13.95 16.52
C LYS A 37 4.42 13.91 15.03
N ASP A 38 3.14 13.90 14.66
CA ASP A 38 2.73 13.78 13.25
C ASP A 38 3.29 14.94 12.40
N GLU A 39 3.29 16.15 12.94
CA GLU A 39 3.64 17.37 12.21
C GLU A 39 5.16 17.57 12.01
N GLU A 40 5.99 16.78 12.71
CA GLU A 40 7.45 16.92 12.69
C GLU A 40 8.06 16.42 11.37
N THR A 41 7.38 15.54 10.63
CA THR A 41 7.89 15.02 9.36
C THR A 41 6.79 14.85 8.31
N ALA A 42 7.20 14.52 7.08
CA ALA A 42 6.30 14.17 5.99
C ALA A 42 5.75 12.72 6.06
N TYR A 43 6.14 11.91 7.05
CA TYR A 43 5.69 10.53 7.20
C TYR A 43 4.32 10.49 7.92
N PRO A 44 3.22 10.08 7.25
CA PRO A 44 1.88 10.04 7.83
C PRO A 44 1.63 8.77 8.66
N TYR A 45 0.42 8.67 9.21
CA TYR A 45 -0.11 7.44 9.84
C TYR A 45 0.69 6.94 11.03
N ARG A 46 1.12 7.86 11.89
CA ARG A 46 1.93 7.46 13.04
C ARG A 46 1.18 6.56 14.02
N ASP A 47 -0.14 6.54 14.01
CA ASP A 47 -1.01 5.80 14.91
C ASP A 47 -1.24 4.32 14.53
N ILE A 48 -0.68 3.86 13.40
CA ILE A 48 -0.73 2.44 13.04
C ILE A 48 -0.04 1.54 14.08
N THR A 49 -0.36 0.25 14.08
CA THR A 49 0.28 -0.74 14.96
C THR A 49 1.20 -1.68 14.19
N ALA A 50 0.95 -1.84 12.90
CA ALA A 50 1.68 -2.74 12.02
C ALA A 50 1.62 -2.22 10.58
N HIS A 51 2.62 -2.59 9.78
CA HIS A 51 2.51 -2.56 8.33
C HIS A 51 2.01 -3.93 7.85
N VAL A 52 1.25 -3.94 6.77
CA VAL A 52 0.87 -5.15 6.03
C VAL A 52 1.36 -4.97 4.61
N ILE A 53 2.20 -5.89 4.14
CA ILE A 53 2.70 -5.87 2.76
C ILE A 53 2.17 -7.12 2.07
N LEU A 54 1.55 -6.92 0.91
CA LEU A 54 1.15 -8.00 0.03
C LEU A 54 2.20 -8.10 -1.06
N THR A 55 2.82 -9.26 -1.18
CA THR A 55 3.82 -9.55 -2.22
C THR A 55 3.37 -10.81 -2.94
N PHE A 56 3.41 -10.77 -4.26
CA PHE A 56 3.09 -11.89 -5.12
C PHE A 56 4.26 -12.05 -6.07
N ALA A 57 4.88 -13.21 -6.04
CA ALA A 57 5.86 -13.62 -7.04
C ALA A 57 5.16 -14.55 -8.01
N TYR A 58 5.34 -14.35 -9.31
CA TYR A 58 4.84 -15.22 -10.36
C TYR A 58 5.66 -14.96 -11.63
N ASP A 59 5.83 -15.97 -12.46
CA ASP A 59 6.60 -15.92 -13.71
C ASP A 59 5.72 -15.82 -14.98
N ASP A 60 4.45 -16.24 -14.89
CA ASP A 60 3.47 -16.06 -15.96
C ASP A 60 2.84 -14.65 -15.94
N ALA A 61 3.20 -13.82 -16.93
CA ALA A 61 2.66 -12.48 -17.11
C ALA A 61 1.13 -12.44 -17.28
N SER A 62 0.50 -13.52 -17.75
CA SER A 62 -0.96 -13.63 -17.89
C SER A 62 -1.70 -13.47 -16.55
N LEU A 63 -1.01 -13.76 -15.44
CA LEU A 63 -1.53 -13.67 -14.08
C LEU A 63 -1.58 -12.25 -13.53
N SER A 64 -1.03 -11.26 -14.23
CA SER A 64 -0.92 -9.88 -13.71
C SER A 64 -2.27 -9.27 -13.31
N GLN A 65 -3.28 -9.37 -14.18
CA GLN A 65 -4.61 -8.84 -13.85
C GLN A 65 -5.31 -9.64 -12.74
N PRO A 66 -5.39 -10.99 -12.81
CA PRO A 66 -5.90 -11.80 -11.71
C PRO A 66 -5.26 -11.51 -10.34
N VAL A 67 -3.94 -11.29 -10.31
CA VAL A 67 -3.21 -10.96 -9.08
C VAL A 67 -3.54 -9.56 -8.58
N ASN A 68 -3.64 -8.56 -9.47
CA ASN A 68 -4.08 -7.20 -9.09
C ASN A 68 -5.51 -7.20 -8.53
N ASP A 69 -6.41 -7.99 -9.11
CA ASP A 69 -7.79 -8.13 -8.63
C ASP A 69 -7.82 -8.79 -7.24
N LEU A 70 -7.00 -9.82 -7.03
CA LEU A 70 -6.84 -10.47 -5.73
C LEU A 70 -6.29 -9.49 -4.68
N ALA A 71 -5.22 -8.77 -5.00
CA ALA A 71 -4.60 -7.79 -4.10
C ALA A 71 -5.59 -6.70 -3.71
N SER A 72 -6.34 -6.18 -4.68
CA SER A 72 -7.36 -5.14 -4.45
C SER A 72 -8.46 -5.62 -3.50
N ARG A 73 -8.96 -6.87 -3.66
CA ARG A 73 -9.91 -7.47 -2.73
C ARG A 73 -9.36 -7.58 -1.30
N TRP A 74 -8.10 -7.99 -1.16
CA TRP A 74 -7.44 -8.06 0.15
C TRP A 74 -7.27 -6.68 0.77
N ILE A 75 -6.80 -5.68 0.02
CA ILE A 75 -6.67 -4.30 0.49
C ILE A 75 -8.02 -3.77 1.01
N SER A 76 -9.10 -3.97 0.25
CA SER A 76 -10.45 -3.57 0.69
C SER A 76 -10.88 -4.26 1.99
N ARG A 77 -10.62 -5.57 2.12
CA ARG A 77 -10.96 -6.33 3.33
C ARG A 77 -10.14 -5.89 4.54
N TYR A 78 -8.82 -5.74 4.38
CA TYR A 78 -7.95 -5.25 5.44
C TYR A 78 -8.39 -3.87 5.91
N ASN A 79 -8.63 -2.94 4.97
CA ASN A 79 -9.08 -1.60 5.30
C ASN A 79 -10.39 -1.61 6.11
N ALA A 80 -11.38 -2.40 5.70
CA ALA A 80 -12.67 -2.52 6.38
C ALA A 80 -12.55 -3.05 7.82
N THR A 81 -11.49 -3.79 8.14
CA THR A 81 -11.23 -4.35 9.48
C THR A 81 -10.12 -3.64 10.24
N SER A 82 -9.47 -2.64 9.64
CA SER A 82 -8.25 -2.02 10.18
C SER A 82 -8.50 -1.11 11.40
N GLY A 83 -9.74 -0.67 11.58
CA GLY A 83 -10.10 0.36 12.57
C GLY A 83 -9.89 1.79 12.09
N PHE A 84 -9.50 2.00 10.82
CA PHE A 84 -9.36 3.31 10.20
C PHE A 84 -10.47 3.58 9.19
N ASP A 85 -10.93 4.83 9.13
CA ASP A 85 -11.97 5.27 8.18
C ASP A 85 -11.46 5.39 6.74
N ARG A 86 -10.14 5.40 6.55
CA ARG A 86 -9.49 5.56 5.24
C ARG A 86 -8.34 4.58 5.08
N LEU A 87 -8.09 4.22 3.84
CA LEU A 87 -6.90 3.44 3.48
C LEU A 87 -5.65 4.26 3.77
N GLN A 88 -4.71 3.66 4.49
CA GLN A 88 -3.42 4.24 4.85
C GLN A 88 -2.33 3.42 4.18
N VAL A 89 -1.56 4.05 3.29
CA VAL A 89 -0.53 3.36 2.50
C VAL A 89 0.82 4.01 2.74
N TYR A 90 1.83 3.20 2.99
CA TYR A 90 3.19 3.69 2.96
C TYR A 90 3.64 3.88 1.51
N VAL A 91 3.81 5.14 1.08
CA VAL A 91 4.04 5.52 -0.34
C VAL A 91 5.15 4.73 -1.06
N SER A 92 6.19 4.29 -0.34
CA SER A 92 7.27 3.47 -0.91
C SER A 92 6.81 2.08 -1.39
N TYR A 93 5.66 1.61 -0.92
CA TYR A 93 5.03 0.34 -1.29
C TYR A 93 3.64 0.52 -1.94
N ALA A 94 3.28 1.75 -2.29
CA ALA A 94 2.00 2.03 -2.95
C ALA A 94 1.99 1.48 -4.39
N HIS A 95 0.85 0.92 -4.79
CA HIS A 95 0.62 0.32 -6.10
C HIS A 95 0.38 1.36 -7.19
N GLY A 96 -0.20 2.52 -6.84
CA GLY A 96 -0.46 3.62 -7.78
C GLY A 96 -1.93 3.89 -8.06
N THR A 97 -2.84 3.16 -7.42
CA THR A 97 -4.29 3.33 -7.57
C THR A 97 -4.98 3.89 -6.33
N GLU A 98 -4.26 4.01 -5.21
CA GLU A 98 -4.85 4.31 -3.89
C GLU A 98 -5.12 5.81 -3.69
N GLY A 99 -4.41 6.67 -4.42
CA GLY A 99 -4.60 8.12 -4.42
C GLY A 99 -3.77 8.88 -3.38
N LEU A 100 -3.71 10.20 -3.57
CA LEU A 100 -2.82 11.09 -2.81
C LEU A 100 -3.08 11.06 -1.31
N ASP A 101 -4.36 11.08 -0.92
CA ASP A 101 -4.76 11.06 0.49
C ASP A 101 -4.22 9.80 1.17
N ALA A 102 -4.37 8.63 0.52
CA ALA A 102 -3.90 7.36 1.05
C ALA A 102 -2.36 7.28 1.08
N TRP A 103 -1.65 7.83 0.10
CA TRP A 103 -0.18 7.78 0.05
C TRP A 103 0.52 8.74 1.03
N TYR A 104 -0.04 9.94 1.22
CA TYR A 104 0.66 11.04 1.88
C TYR A 104 -0.02 11.54 3.15
N GLY A 105 -1.26 11.13 3.42
CA GLY A 105 -2.09 11.69 4.48
C GLY A 105 -2.69 13.03 4.05
N ALA A 106 -4.03 13.11 4.09
CA ALA A 106 -4.78 14.30 3.72
C ALA A 106 -4.31 15.55 4.50
N GLU A 107 -3.94 15.37 5.76
CA GLU A 107 -3.42 16.41 6.65
C GLU A 107 -2.08 17.01 6.20
N LYS A 108 -1.25 16.24 5.48
CA LYS A 108 0.08 16.69 5.04
C LYS A 108 0.10 17.26 3.63
N LEU A 109 -0.87 16.85 2.79
CA LEU A 109 -0.93 17.22 1.38
C LEU A 109 -0.83 18.74 1.13
N PRO A 110 -1.51 19.64 1.88
CA PRO A 110 -1.41 21.07 1.61
C PRO A 110 0.03 21.60 1.66
N ARG A 111 0.81 21.19 2.67
CA ARG A 111 2.21 21.60 2.82
C ARG A 111 3.10 20.96 1.77
N LEU A 112 2.86 19.68 1.44
CA LEU A 112 3.62 18.97 0.41
C LEU A 112 3.42 19.57 -0.99
N LEU A 113 2.17 19.89 -1.33
CA LEU A 113 1.82 20.55 -2.60
C LEU A 113 2.39 21.97 -2.67
N GLU A 114 2.44 22.69 -1.56
CA GLU A 114 3.10 24.00 -1.50
C GLU A 114 4.61 23.88 -1.77
N LEU A 115 5.29 22.93 -1.12
CA LEU A 115 6.70 22.66 -1.36
C LEU A 115 6.97 22.22 -2.80
N LYS A 116 6.06 21.45 -3.41
CA LYS A 116 6.20 20.98 -4.80
C LYS A 116 6.31 22.12 -5.81
N LYS A 117 5.76 23.31 -5.53
CA LYS A 117 5.84 24.49 -6.40
C LYS A 117 7.27 25.00 -6.63
N TRP A 118 8.20 24.69 -5.72
CA TRP A 118 9.61 25.07 -5.83
C TRP A 118 10.38 24.20 -6.83
N TYR A 119 9.84 23.05 -7.21
CA TYR A 119 10.48 22.15 -8.15
C TYR A 119 10.07 22.48 -9.59
N PRO A 120 10.97 22.32 -10.57
CA PRO A 120 10.63 22.47 -11.98
C PRO A 120 9.43 21.58 -12.37
N LYS A 121 8.45 22.19 -13.06
CA LYS A 121 7.22 21.49 -13.46
C LYS A 121 7.55 20.28 -14.33
N GLY A 122 6.94 19.13 -14.02
CA GLY A 122 7.02 17.91 -14.84
C GLY A 122 8.34 17.13 -14.78
N LEU A 123 9.38 17.60 -14.08
CA LEU A 123 10.66 16.88 -14.05
C LEU A 123 10.72 15.72 -13.05
N PHE A 124 9.95 15.79 -11.96
CA PHE A 124 10.00 14.81 -10.87
C PHE A 124 8.61 14.28 -10.52
N VAL A 125 8.08 13.36 -11.32
CA VAL A 125 6.68 12.85 -11.21
C VAL A 125 6.58 11.32 -11.32
N TYR A 126 7.64 10.60 -10.93
CA TYR A 126 7.68 9.14 -11.12
C TYR A 126 6.78 8.37 -10.13
N ASN A 127 6.10 7.34 -10.66
CA ASN A 127 5.19 6.40 -10.01
C ASN A 127 4.01 7.06 -9.25
N ASN A 128 4.25 7.54 -8.03
CA ASN A 128 3.23 8.10 -7.12
C ASN A 128 3.52 9.56 -6.81
N GLY A 129 3.96 10.33 -7.82
CA GLY A 129 4.43 11.70 -7.64
C GLY A 129 3.33 12.68 -7.24
N LEU A 130 3.66 13.62 -6.35
CA LEU A 130 2.80 14.78 -6.07
C LEU A 130 2.55 15.58 -7.36
N PRO A 131 1.29 15.89 -7.70
CA PRO A 131 0.99 16.72 -8.86
C PRO A 131 1.51 18.15 -8.63
N VAL A 132 1.89 18.81 -9.73
CA VAL A 132 2.08 20.25 -9.73
C VAL A 132 0.70 20.89 -9.84
N GLY A 133 0.36 21.80 -8.93
CA GLY A 133 -0.86 22.61 -9.04
C GLY A 133 -0.90 23.34 -10.38
N ASN A 134 -2.10 23.49 -10.94
CA ASN A 134 -2.36 24.23 -12.18
C ASN A 134 -1.85 25.66 -12.08
#